data_AF-A0AAE2Q2N9-F1
#
_entry.id   AF-A0AAE2Q2N9-F1
#
_cell.length_a   1.000
_cell.length_b   1.000
_cell.length_c   1.000
_cell.angle_alpha   90.00
_cell.angle_beta   90.00
_cell.angle_gamma   90.00
#
_symmetry.space_group_name_H-M   'P 1'
#
loop_
_entity.id
_entity.type
_entity.pdbx_description
1 polymer ?
#
loop_
_entity_poly.entity_id
_entity_poly.type
_entity_poly.pdbx_seq_one_letter_code
_entity_poly.pdbx_strand_id
1 'polypeptide(L)'
;MELATNLFTQTPSLPTQASAERLRWLDMNHNDLEAFDASAFSRLETLDLSYNSLSTWPEGVLAAPHLTRLDLSGNVLTHLPPGLLSGAHDALVAGTDLSGNPTLTPATREELYQYANTHRLTTLMGVRRAELDAWHQRFQAGSDSDSDSGSDPDSDDDSDGDSDDDQGADVEPVEALPEPQHIVAPASLEPWLEGSTPGQIAPRTALWDQLAQAPDHERFFWLMSSLRLTSEFNFNRASLTQRVWDVIEAATANAELRSLLFAEAETHGTCIDGRILTFSQMEVRVFEHRALHGIPLQRPDLRGRALLDLSWQLFRLDRVDQWAEASATGLDRAEERLRYRIGLTRGWPDGLELPGQPEYMAFGRPIEGAQRAQIQANISALESTDEFVEYLIAQDHWVRYLNERYPEQLDALNQEFAQRYEALEDDHAERGDAQSLRRYEEALNQLQIERATARNLKLMQLSRMEMQRLASIR
;
A
#
# COMPACT_ATOMS: atom_id res chain seq x y z
N MET A 1 -18.77 5.50 -18.34
CA MET A 1 -19.22 6.67 -17.57
C MET A 1 -18.83 6.38 -16.15
N GLU A 2 -18.06 7.29 -15.56
CA GLU A 2 -17.50 7.13 -14.23
C GLU A 2 -18.38 7.88 -13.23
N LEU A 3 -18.95 7.13 -12.30
CA LEU A 3 -19.78 7.60 -11.18
C LEU A 3 -19.29 7.00 -9.86
N ALA A 4 -18.03 6.58 -9.82
CA ALA A 4 -17.33 6.07 -8.65
C ALA A 4 -17.33 7.09 -7.48
N THR A 5 -17.35 6.60 -6.24
CA THR A 5 -17.11 7.42 -5.01
C THR A 5 -18.09 8.58 -4.75
N ASN A 6 -19.36 8.41 -5.14
CA ASN A 6 -20.38 9.47 -5.05
C ASN A 6 -21.43 9.28 -3.93
N LEU A 7 -21.24 8.31 -3.03
CA LEU A 7 -22.16 7.99 -1.93
C LEU A 7 -23.60 7.71 -2.41
N PHE A 8 -23.77 7.20 -3.63
CA PHE A 8 -25.09 6.88 -4.17
C PHE A 8 -25.69 5.68 -3.43
N THR A 9 -26.88 5.85 -2.87
CA THR A 9 -27.65 4.74 -2.28
C THR A 9 -28.59 4.07 -3.28
N GLN A 10 -28.84 4.72 -4.42
CA GLN A 10 -29.63 4.21 -5.54
C GLN A 10 -29.00 4.61 -6.86
N THR A 11 -29.31 3.86 -7.92
CA THR A 11 -28.85 4.17 -9.27
C THR A 11 -29.33 5.56 -9.68
N PRO A 12 -28.44 6.52 -9.97
CA PRO A 12 -28.84 7.86 -10.34
C PRO A 12 -29.63 7.82 -11.65
N SER A 13 -30.75 8.54 -11.68
CA SER A 13 -31.57 8.64 -12.89
C SER A 13 -30.77 9.33 -14.00
N LEU A 14 -30.30 8.55 -14.98
CA LEU A 14 -29.52 9.09 -16.08
C LEU A 14 -30.42 9.96 -16.97
N PRO A 15 -29.96 11.15 -17.39
CA PRO A 15 -30.84 12.20 -17.92
C PRO A 15 -31.57 11.91 -19.24
N THR A 16 -31.38 10.73 -19.86
CA THR A 16 -32.22 10.26 -20.98
C THR A 16 -32.02 8.76 -21.20
N GLN A 17 -33.09 8.02 -21.47
CA GLN A 17 -33.08 6.59 -21.84
C GLN A 17 -32.15 6.31 -23.05
N ALA A 18 -32.02 7.28 -23.97
CA ALA A 18 -31.09 7.24 -25.10
C ALA A 18 -29.60 7.23 -24.72
N SER A 19 -29.24 7.72 -23.53
CA SER A 19 -27.86 7.65 -23.02
C SER A 19 -27.55 6.26 -22.46
N ALA A 20 -28.51 5.63 -21.78
CA ALA A 20 -28.40 4.28 -21.25
C ALA A 20 -28.23 3.23 -22.37
N GLU A 21 -28.95 3.39 -23.48
CA GLU A 21 -28.85 2.52 -24.66
C GLU A 21 -27.53 2.62 -25.44
N ARG A 22 -26.68 3.62 -25.14
CA ARG A 22 -25.40 3.83 -25.81
C ARG A 22 -24.19 3.56 -24.92
N LEU A 23 -24.40 3.40 -23.61
CA LEU A 23 -23.33 3.15 -22.66
C LEU A 23 -22.77 1.75 -22.85
N ARG A 24 -21.45 1.69 -23.02
CA ARG A 24 -20.67 0.44 -23.10
C ARG A 24 -19.90 0.15 -21.82
N TRP A 25 -19.50 1.20 -21.11
CA TRP A 25 -18.78 1.10 -19.85
C TRP A 25 -19.50 1.96 -18.81
N LEU A 26 -19.78 1.40 -17.65
CA LEU A 26 -20.37 2.06 -16.50
C LEU A 26 -19.59 1.65 -15.26
N ASP A 27 -19.08 2.65 -14.54
CA ASP A 27 -18.41 2.46 -13.26
C ASP A 27 -19.20 3.20 -12.19
N MET A 28 -19.63 2.42 -11.20
CA MET A 28 -20.39 2.85 -10.03
C MET A 28 -19.80 2.26 -8.75
N ASN A 29 -18.50 1.96 -8.74
CA ASN A 29 -17.86 1.41 -7.56
C ASN A 29 -17.82 2.41 -6.38
N HIS A 30 -17.56 1.90 -5.17
CA HIS A 30 -17.45 2.72 -3.95
C HIS A 30 -18.64 3.66 -3.75
N ASN A 31 -19.84 3.12 -3.90
CA ASN A 31 -21.09 3.78 -3.55
C ASN A 31 -21.80 2.95 -2.47
N ASP A 32 -22.99 3.38 -2.04
CA ASP A 32 -23.79 2.68 -1.03
C ASP A 32 -24.99 1.95 -1.68
N LEU A 33 -24.83 1.44 -2.91
CA LEU A 33 -25.93 0.81 -3.64
C LEU A 33 -26.33 -0.51 -2.96
N GLU A 34 -27.59 -0.62 -2.55
CA GLU A 34 -28.16 -1.88 -2.04
C GLU A 34 -28.71 -2.78 -3.16
N ALA A 35 -29.06 -2.17 -4.29
CA ALA A 35 -29.53 -2.83 -5.50
C ALA A 35 -29.13 -2.06 -6.75
N PHE A 36 -29.00 -2.77 -7.87
CA PHE A 36 -28.76 -2.17 -9.19
C PHE A 36 -29.58 -2.91 -10.25
N ASP A 37 -30.19 -2.16 -11.17
CA ASP A 37 -30.92 -2.69 -12.31
C ASP A 37 -30.20 -2.31 -13.62
N ALA A 38 -29.65 -3.32 -14.29
CA ALA A 38 -28.95 -3.20 -15.56
C ALA A 38 -29.88 -3.20 -16.79
N SER A 39 -31.20 -3.40 -16.61
CA SER A 39 -32.15 -3.61 -17.71
C SER A 39 -32.22 -2.44 -18.70
N ALA A 40 -31.92 -1.23 -18.24
CA ALA A 40 -31.88 -0.04 -19.08
C ALA A 40 -30.66 0.03 -20.02
N PHE A 41 -29.63 -0.80 -19.80
CA PHE A 41 -28.32 -0.69 -20.48
C PHE A 41 -28.11 -1.82 -21.50
N SER A 42 -28.84 -1.77 -22.61
CA SER A 42 -28.84 -2.82 -23.63
C SER A 42 -27.52 -3.03 -24.38
N ARG A 43 -26.57 -2.09 -24.28
CA ARG A 43 -25.25 -2.15 -24.96
C ARG A 43 -24.06 -2.17 -24.01
N LEU A 44 -24.31 -2.41 -22.72
CA LEU A 44 -23.25 -2.41 -21.73
C LEU A 44 -22.33 -3.61 -21.96
N GLU A 45 -21.03 -3.34 -22.04
CA GLU A 45 -19.95 -4.32 -22.22
C GLU A 45 -19.20 -4.55 -20.90
N THR A 46 -19.07 -3.50 -20.08
CA THR A 46 -18.39 -3.52 -18.78
C THR A 46 -19.16 -2.74 -17.73
N LEU A 47 -19.37 -3.37 -16.58
CA LEU A 47 -20.07 -2.82 -15.42
C LEU A 47 -19.22 -3.03 -14.16
N ASP A 48 -18.86 -1.95 -13.49
CA ASP A 48 -18.22 -2.00 -12.18
C ASP A 48 -19.22 -1.56 -11.10
N LEU A 49 -19.56 -2.49 -10.21
CA LEU A 49 -20.40 -2.31 -9.03
C LEU A 49 -19.66 -2.75 -7.76
N SER A 50 -18.33 -2.85 -7.81
CA SER A 50 -17.52 -3.24 -6.67
C SER A 50 -17.70 -2.29 -5.50
N TYR A 51 -17.44 -2.80 -4.29
CA TYR A 51 -17.46 -1.98 -3.08
C TYR A 51 -18.76 -1.20 -2.87
N ASN A 52 -19.89 -1.88 -3.11
CA ASN A 52 -21.22 -1.41 -2.78
C ASN A 52 -21.83 -2.27 -1.65
N SER A 53 -23.13 -2.14 -1.39
CA SER A 53 -23.87 -2.91 -0.39
C SER A 53 -24.87 -3.88 -1.03
N LEU A 54 -24.56 -4.39 -2.23
CA LEU A 54 -25.46 -5.30 -2.96
C LEU A 54 -25.61 -6.62 -2.22
N SER A 55 -26.84 -6.95 -1.83
CA SER A 55 -27.18 -8.21 -1.17
C SER A 55 -27.63 -9.32 -2.13
N THR A 56 -28.05 -8.92 -3.33
CA THR A 56 -28.56 -9.77 -4.39
C THR A 56 -27.88 -9.45 -5.72
N TRP A 57 -27.81 -10.43 -6.60
CA TRP A 57 -27.32 -10.24 -7.96
C TRP A 57 -28.09 -9.12 -8.67
N PRO A 58 -27.43 -8.21 -9.42
CA PRO A 58 -28.11 -7.09 -10.05
C PRO A 58 -29.13 -7.54 -11.10
N GLU A 59 -30.31 -6.90 -11.11
CA GLU A 59 -31.38 -7.20 -12.05
C GLU A 59 -30.95 -6.87 -13.49
N GLY A 60 -31.47 -7.59 -14.49
CA GLY A 60 -31.18 -7.33 -15.90
C GLY A 60 -29.79 -7.78 -16.40
N VAL A 61 -28.84 -8.07 -15.51
CA VAL A 61 -27.46 -8.48 -15.89
C VAL A 61 -27.44 -9.75 -16.72
N LEU A 62 -28.21 -10.79 -16.35
CA LEU A 62 -28.29 -12.03 -17.13
C LEU A 62 -28.92 -11.82 -18.52
N ALA A 63 -29.74 -10.77 -18.68
CA ALA A 63 -30.39 -10.44 -19.94
C ALA A 63 -29.56 -9.47 -20.80
N ALA A 64 -28.43 -8.97 -20.30
CA ALA A 64 -27.57 -8.03 -21.00
C ALA A 64 -26.73 -8.77 -22.07
N PRO A 65 -27.00 -8.58 -23.37
CA PRO A 65 -26.45 -9.44 -24.43
C PRO A 65 -24.96 -9.18 -24.74
N HIS A 66 -24.44 -8.04 -24.29
CA HIS A 66 -23.07 -7.59 -24.60
C HIS A 66 -22.17 -7.53 -23.37
N LEU A 67 -22.72 -7.78 -22.17
CA LEU A 67 -21.97 -7.65 -20.93
C LEU A 67 -21.00 -8.82 -20.82
N THR A 68 -19.71 -8.49 -20.75
CA THR A 68 -18.63 -9.49 -20.65
C THR A 68 -17.78 -9.28 -19.42
N ARG A 69 -17.79 -8.08 -18.84
CA ARG A 69 -17.05 -7.75 -17.62
C ARG A 69 -18.00 -7.21 -16.57
N LEU A 70 -18.00 -7.83 -15.40
CA LEU A 70 -18.87 -7.47 -14.29
C LEU A 70 -18.08 -7.55 -12.99
N ASP A 71 -17.81 -6.41 -12.37
CA ASP A 71 -17.23 -6.41 -11.04
C ASP A 71 -18.33 -6.30 -9.97
N LEU A 72 -18.41 -7.32 -9.13
CA LEU A 72 -19.27 -7.37 -7.95
C LEU A 72 -18.43 -7.62 -6.68
N SER A 73 -17.12 -7.43 -6.76
CA SER A 73 -16.21 -7.63 -5.64
C SER A 73 -16.53 -6.70 -4.47
N GLY A 74 -16.21 -7.12 -3.26
CA GLY A 74 -16.40 -6.29 -2.07
C GLY A 74 -17.85 -5.94 -1.75
N ASN A 75 -18.84 -6.72 -2.19
CA ASN A 75 -20.26 -6.56 -1.86
C ASN A 75 -20.71 -7.50 -0.72
N VAL A 76 -22.03 -7.57 -0.45
CA VAL A 76 -22.63 -8.47 0.54
C VAL A 76 -23.57 -9.48 -0.11
N LEU A 77 -23.18 -9.99 -1.29
CA LEU A 77 -23.98 -10.96 -2.03
C LEU A 77 -24.17 -12.23 -1.22
N THR A 78 -25.39 -12.74 -1.27
CA THR A 78 -25.77 -13.95 -0.52
C THR A 78 -25.87 -15.17 -1.43
N HIS A 79 -26.34 -14.98 -2.67
CA HIS A 79 -26.62 -16.05 -3.63
C HIS A 79 -26.31 -15.61 -5.07
N LEU A 80 -26.04 -16.58 -5.94
CA LEU A 80 -25.97 -16.38 -7.39
C LEU A 80 -27.37 -16.48 -8.01
N PRO A 81 -27.62 -15.82 -9.15
CA PRO A 81 -28.91 -15.93 -9.82
C PRO A 81 -29.02 -17.31 -10.50
N PRO A 82 -30.23 -17.90 -10.53
CA PRO A 82 -30.44 -19.21 -11.14
C PRO A 82 -30.09 -19.17 -12.62
N GLY A 83 -29.37 -20.21 -13.08
CA GLY A 83 -29.00 -20.35 -14.49
C GLY A 83 -27.70 -19.65 -14.90
N LEU A 84 -27.05 -18.85 -14.03
CA LEU A 84 -25.73 -18.26 -14.33
C LEU A 84 -24.71 -19.32 -14.71
N LEU A 85 -24.65 -20.41 -13.93
CA LEU A 85 -23.70 -21.52 -14.11
C LEU A 85 -24.23 -22.64 -15.04
N SER A 86 -25.28 -22.38 -15.82
CA SER A 86 -25.89 -23.39 -16.71
C SER A 86 -25.13 -23.64 -18.01
N GLY A 87 -24.04 -22.90 -18.27
CA GLY A 87 -23.30 -22.90 -19.54
C GLY A 87 -23.75 -21.83 -20.54
N ALA A 88 -24.93 -21.20 -20.33
CA ALA A 88 -25.43 -20.16 -21.22
C ALA A 88 -24.70 -18.81 -21.07
N HIS A 89 -24.01 -18.59 -19.94
CA HIS A 89 -23.39 -17.32 -19.58
C HIS A 89 -21.87 -17.43 -19.35
N ASP A 90 -21.20 -18.43 -19.93
CA ASP A 90 -19.77 -18.70 -19.68
C ASP A 90 -18.86 -17.48 -19.94
N ALA A 91 -19.17 -16.67 -20.96
CA ALA A 91 -18.43 -15.44 -21.25
C ALA A 91 -18.57 -14.39 -20.14
N LEU A 92 -19.76 -14.27 -19.56
CA LEU A 92 -20.01 -13.38 -18.42
C LEU A 92 -19.34 -13.93 -17.16
N VAL A 93 -19.45 -15.24 -16.90
CA VAL A 93 -18.79 -15.90 -15.76
C VAL A 93 -17.27 -15.71 -15.80
N ALA A 94 -16.65 -15.82 -16.97
CA ALA A 94 -15.21 -15.65 -17.13
C ALA A 94 -14.72 -14.22 -16.84
N GLY A 95 -15.56 -13.20 -17.06
CA GLY A 95 -15.24 -11.80 -16.78
C GLY A 95 -15.97 -11.22 -15.58
N THR A 96 -16.59 -12.05 -14.75
CA THR A 96 -17.20 -11.61 -13.49
C THR A 96 -16.18 -11.71 -12.36
N ASP A 97 -16.20 -10.79 -11.39
CA ASP A 97 -15.47 -10.89 -10.13
C ASP A 97 -16.44 -10.85 -8.94
N LEU A 98 -16.32 -11.82 -8.03
CA LEU A 98 -17.11 -11.96 -6.81
C LEU A 98 -16.24 -12.01 -5.54
N SER A 99 -14.94 -11.76 -5.67
CA SER A 99 -14.02 -11.71 -4.53
C SER A 99 -14.50 -10.74 -3.44
N GLY A 100 -14.17 -10.99 -2.18
CA GLY A 100 -14.59 -10.10 -1.09
C GLY A 100 -16.10 -10.06 -0.83
N ASN A 101 -16.86 -11.10 -1.17
CA ASN A 101 -18.26 -11.29 -0.75
C ASN A 101 -18.35 -12.33 0.40
N PRO A 102 -18.10 -11.93 1.67
CA PRO A 102 -18.02 -12.86 2.79
C PRO A 102 -19.36 -13.50 3.17
N THR A 103 -20.48 -12.91 2.74
CA THR A 103 -21.86 -13.32 3.04
C THR A 103 -22.41 -14.40 2.11
N LEU A 104 -21.64 -14.86 1.12
CA LEU A 104 -22.06 -15.95 0.23
C LEU A 104 -22.43 -17.19 1.04
N THR A 105 -23.62 -17.72 0.78
CA THR A 105 -24.12 -18.88 1.51
C THR A 105 -23.29 -20.14 1.21
N PRO A 106 -23.22 -21.11 2.14
CA PRO A 106 -22.51 -22.36 1.91
C PRO A 106 -22.98 -23.11 0.65
N ALA A 107 -24.28 -23.08 0.35
CA ALA A 107 -24.84 -23.68 -0.86
C ALA A 107 -24.26 -23.04 -2.13
N THR A 108 -24.20 -21.71 -2.18
CA THR A 108 -23.60 -20.99 -3.31
C THR A 108 -22.10 -21.25 -3.45
N ARG A 109 -21.36 -21.33 -2.33
CA ARG A 109 -19.94 -21.69 -2.35
C ARG A 109 -19.70 -23.09 -2.90
N GLU A 110 -20.57 -24.03 -2.55
CA GLU A 110 -20.51 -25.40 -3.08
C GLU A 110 -20.83 -25.44 -4.59
N GLU A 111 -21.82 -24.67 -5.07
CA GLU A 111 -22.10 -24.54 -6.50
C GLU A 111 -20.88 -24.01 -7.29
N LEU A 112 -20.21 -22.99 -6.76
CA LEU A 112 -18.96 -22.45 -7.33
C LEU A 112 -17.85 -23.50 -7.37
N TYR A 113 -17.66 -24.22 -6.26
CA TYR A 113 -16.67 -25.29 -6.17
C TYR A 113 -16.91 -26.39 -7.21
N GLN A 114 -18.16 -26.86 -7.34
CA GLN A 114 -18.53 -27.91 -8.29
C GLN A 114 -18.32 -27.48 -9.75
N TYR A 115 -18.72 -26.26 -10.08
CA TYR A 115 -18.53 -25.69 -11.42
C TYR A 115 -17.04 -25.55 -11.75
N ALA A 116 -16.24 -25.00 -10.82
CA ALA A 116 -14.79 -24.88 -10.99
C ALA A 116 -14.10 -26.25 -11.16
N ASN A 117 -14.55 -27.26 -10.42
CA ASN A 117 -14.00 -28.62 -10.51
C ASN A 117 -14.33 -29.29 -11.86
N THR A 118 -15.57 -29.13 -12.33
CA THR A 118 -16.03 -29.73 -13.59
C THR A 118 -15.29 -29.13 -14.79
N HIS A 119 -15.02 -27.82 -14.76
CA HIS A 119 -14.32 -27.11 -15.82
C HIS A 119 -12.81 -27.02 -15.62
N ARG A 120 -12.26 -27.61 -14.54
CA ARG A 120 -10.84 -27.59 -14.16
C ARG A 120 -10.24 -26.17 -14.12
N LEU A 121 -11.00 -25.23 -13.58
CA LEU A 121 -10.61 -23.83 -13.47
C LEU A 121 -9.71 -23.60 -12.25
N THR A 122 -8.64 -22.84 -12.43
CA THR A 122 -7.71 -22.43 -11.35
C THR A 122 -8.22 -21.21 -10.58
N THR A 123 -9.06 -20.40 -11.23
CA THR A 123 -9.74 -19.23 -10.66
C THR A 123 -11.15 -19.18 -11.27
N LEU A 124 -12.16 -18.94 -10.44
CA LEU A 124 -13.55 -18.75 -10.87
C LEU A 124 -14.09 -17.48 -10.24
N MET A 125 -14.51 -16.54 -11.09
CA MET A 125 -15.11 -15.27 -10.67
C MET A 125 -14.32 -14.54 -9.56
N GLY A 126 -13.01 -14.40 -9.73
CA GLY A 126 -12.11 -13.78 -8.75
C GLY A 126 -11.70 -14.66 -7.56
N VAL A 127 -12.34 -15.81 -7.35
CA VAL A 127 -12.03 -16.73 -6.24
C VAL A 127 -10.99 -17.77 -6.68
N ARG A 128 -9.90 -17.89 -5.92
CA ARG A 128 -8.80 -18.84 -6.21
C ARG A 128 -9.19 -20.27 -5.83
N ARG A 129 -8.57 -21.25 -6.49
CA ARG A 129 -8.80 -22.68 -6.20
C ARG A 129 -8.60 -23.04 -4.73
N ALA A 130 -7.53 -22.55 -4.10
CA ALA A 130 -7.24 -22.81 -2.69
C ALA A 130 -8.35 -22.32 -1.75
N GLU A 131 -9.00 -21.20 -2.09
CA GLU A 131 -10.09 -20.63 -1.31
C GLU A 131 -11.38 -21.42 -1.50
N LEU A 132 -11.68 -21.86 -2.74
CA LEU A 132 -12.79 -22.77 -3.03
C LEU A 132 -12.62 -24.11 -2.29
N ASP A 133 -11.41 -24.67 -2.28
CA ASP A 133 -11.09 -25.91 -1.57
C ASP A 133 -11.27 -25.73 -0.04
N ALA A 134 -10.84 -24.59 0.51
CA ALA A 134 -11.02 -24.26 1.93
C ALA A 134 -12.51 -24.11 2.31
N TRP A 135 -13.32 -23.49 1.45
CA TRP A 135 -14.77 -23.40 1.66
C TRP A 135 -15.43 -24.77 1.67
N HIS A 136 -15.06 -25.64 0.72
CA HIS A 136 -15.58 -27.00 0.63
C HIS A 136 -15.21 -27.84 1.86
N GLN A 137 -13.95 -27.77 2.33
CA GLN A 137 -13.51 -28.47 3.53
C GLN A 137 -14.26 -28.01 4.79
N ARG A 138 -14.51 -26.71 4.96
CA ARG A 138 -15.31 -26.19 6.09
C ARG A 138 -16.77 -26.65 6.02
N PHE A 139 -17.34 -26.74 4.82
CA PHE A 139 -18.69 -27.25 4.62
C PHE A 139 -18.80 -28.74 5.00
N GLN A 140 -17.82 -29.56 4.63
CA GLN A 140 -17.74 -30.97 5.03
C GLN A 140 -17.48 -31.14 6.52
N ALA A 141 -16.56 -30.38 7.10
CA ALA A 141 -16.25 -30.44 8.54
C ALA A 141 -17.44 -30.03 9.43
N GLY A 142 -18.30 -29.12 8.96
CA GLY A 142 -19.55 -28.78 9.64
C GLY A 142 -20.67 -29.81 9.48
N SER A 143 -20.52 -30.77 8.56
CA SER A 143 -21.44 -31.89 8.34
C SER A 143 -21.06 -33.14 9.14
N ASP A 144 -19.81 -33.27 9.57
CA ASP A 144 -19.25 -34.48 10.21
C ASP A 144 -19.11 -34.35 11.75
N SER A 145 -19.77 -33.38 12.40
CA SER A 145 -19.70 -33.22 13.87
C SER A 145 -20.60 -34.17 14.68
N ASP A 146 -20.86 -35.38 14.17
CA ASP A 146 -21.50 -36.47 14.93
C ASP A 146 -20.90 -37.83 14.50
N SER A 147 -19.58 -37.97 14.67
CA SER A 147 -19.00 -39.31 14.83
C SER A 147 -17.85 -39.28 15.84
N ASP A 148 -18.25 -39.53 17.08
CA ASP A 148 -17.51 -40.21 18.13
C ASP A 148 -16.34 -41.05 17.60
N SER A 149 -15.12 -40.66 17.98
CA SER A 149 -14.00 -41.59 18.00
C SER A 149 -13.04 -41.15 19.07
N GLY A 150 -13.20 -41.78 20.24
CA GLY A 150 -12.30 -41.66 21.37
C GLY A 150 -10.85 -41.96 20.98
N SER A 151 -9.94 -41.22 21.61
CA SER A 151 -8.53 -41.59 21.67
C SER A 151 -8.10 -41.37 23.11
N ASP A 152 -7.57 -42.45 23.68
CA ASP A 152 -7.17 -42.62 25.07
C ASP A 152 -6.21 -41.53 25.58
N PRO A 153 -6.23 -41.23 26.89
CA PRO A 153 -5.29 -40.32 27.52
C PRO A 153 -4.11 -41.13 28.09
N ASP A 154 -2.97 -41.15 27.40
CA ASP A 154 -1.71 -41.59 27.99
C ASP A 154 -0.52 -40.99 27.24
N SER A 155 -0.04 -39.85 27.74
CA SER A 155 1.39 -39.53 27.72
C SER A 155 1.63 -38.39 28.71
N ASP A 156 1.99 -38.78 29.93
CA ASP A 156 2.77 -37.95 30.84
C ASP A 156 4.11 -37.65 30.15
N ASP A 157 4.40 -36.37 29.89
CA ASP A 157 5.77 -35.89 29.81
C ASP A 157 5.85 -34.52 30.49
N ASP A 158 6.41 -34.56 31.69
CA ASP A 158 6.76 -33.41 32.49
C ASP A 158 7.99 -32.72 31.87
N SER A 159 7.84 -31.47 31.43
CA SER A 159 8.98 -30.55 31.33
C SER A 159 8.53 -29.13 31.65
N ASP A 160 8.72 -28.77 32.92
CA ASP A 160 8.75 -27.38 33.39
C ASP A 160 9.92 -26.60 32.78
N GLY A 161 9.70 -25.31 32.49
CA GLY A 161 10.74 -24.29 32.65
C GLY A 161 11.18 -23.52 31.39
N ASP A 162 10.58 -22.34 31.22
CA ASP A 162 11.14 -21.10 30.67
C ASP A 162 12.32 -21.19 29.68
N SER A 163 12.01 -20.92 28.41
CA SER A 163 12.84 -20.03 27.61
C SER A 163 11.95 -19.25 26.64
N ASP A 164 11.85 -17.95 26.89
CA ASP A 164 11.53 -16.93 25.89
C ASP A 164 12.54 -17.07 24.74
N ASP A 165 12.17 -17.80 23.68
CA ASP A 165 12.84 -17.74 22.39
C ASP A 165 11.79 -17.35 21.35
N ASP A 166 11.50 -16.04 21.31
CA ASP A 166 10.94 -15.32 20.17
C ASP A 166 12.00 -15.26 19.05
N GLN A 167 12.39 -16.44 18.55
CA GLN A 167 13.34 -16.60 17.46
C GLN A 167 12.65 -17.20 16.24
N GLY A 168 12.40 -16.32 15.27
CA GLY A 168 12.13 -16.71 13.90
C GLY A 168 10.76 -16.25 13.42
N ALA A 169 10.61 -14.96 13.14
CA ALA A 169 9.83 -14.59 11.98
C ALA A 169 10.43 -15.37 10.80
N ASP A 170 9.78 -16.45 10.36
CA ASP A 170 10.15 -17.19 9.17
C ASP A 170 10.26 -16.17 8.03
N VAL A 171 11.49 -15.75 7.71
CA VAL A 171 11.75 -14.82 6.62
C VAL A 171 11.38 -15.59 5.37
N GLU A 172 10.23 -15.26 4.78
CA GLU A 172 9.75 -15.94 3.59
C GLU A 172 10.84 -15.89 2.52
N PRO A 173 11.17 -17.03 1.89
CA PRO A 173 12.24 -17.10 0.92
C PRO A 173 11.95 -16.15 -0.25
N VAL A 174 13.00 -15.48 -0.71
CA VAL A 174 12.91 -14.54 -1.82
C VAL A 174 12.37 -15.25 -3.07
N GLU A 175 11.43 -14.60 -3.77
CA GLU A 175 10.78 -15.19 -4.94
C GLU A 175 11.80 -15.53 -6.05
N ALA A 176 11.68 -16.75 -6.58
CA ALA A 176 12.51 -17.21 -7.69
C ALA A 176 12.11 -16.49 -8.98
N LEU A 177 13.07 -15.79 -9.59
CA LEU A 177 12.85 -15.10 -10.86
C LEU A 177 12.71 -16.10 -12.01
N PRO A 178 11.72 -15.93 -12.92
CA PRO A 178 11.75 -16.60 -14.21
C PRO A 178 12.92 -16.12 -15.06
N GLU A 179 13.21 -16.80 -16.17
CA GLU A 179 14.37 -16.44 -17.01
C GLU A 179 14.37 -14.95 -17.40
N PRO A 180 15.49 -14.22 -17.21
CA PRO A 180 15.56 -12.76 -17.36
C PRO A 180 15.05 -12.23 -18.71
N GLN A 181 15.29 -12.99 -19.77
CA GLN A 181 14.88 -12.66 -21.14
C GLN A 181 13.35 -12.55 -21.32
N HIS A 182 12.55 -13.26 -20.51
CA HIS A 182 11.09 -13.18 -20.58
C HIS A 182 10.53 -12.00 -19.77
N ILE A 183 11.27 -11.51 -18.79
CA ILE A 183 10.82 -10.44 -17.89
C ILE A 183 10.87 -9.08 -18.63
N VAL A 184 11.91 -8.86 -19.42
CA VAL A 184 12.17 -7.60 -20.14
C VAL A 184 11.69 -7.65 -21.60
N ALA A 185 11.05 -8.75 -22.00
CA ALA A 185 10.58 -8.96 -23.37
C ALA A 185 9.55 -7.89 -23.81
N PRO A 186 9.43 -7.61 -25.12
CA PRO A 186 8.38 -6.74 -25.66
C PRO A 186 6.97 -7.12 -25.19
N ALA A 187 6.71 -8.43 -24.98
CA ALA A 187 5.44 -8.94 -24.46
C ALA A 187 5.11 -8.45 -23.02
N SER A 188 6.11 -8.08 -22.22
CA SER A 188 5.91 -7.49 -20.90
C SER A 188 5.59 -5.99 -20.98
N LEU A 189 6.05 -5.30 -22.03
CA LEU A 189 5.82 -3.87 -22.27
C LEU A 189 4.47 -3.59 -22.94
N GLU A 190 4.01 -4.46 -23.85
CA GLU A 190 2.76 -4.28 -24.61
C GLU A 190 1.54 -3.88 -23.75
N PRO A 191 1.27 -4.53 -22.59
CA PRO A 191 0.14 -4.15 -21.75
C PRO A 191 0.26 -2.73 -21.16
N TRP A 192 1.47 -2.20 -20.99
CA TRP A 192 1.69 -0.85 -20.45
C TRP A 192 1.61 0.24 -21.53
N LEU A 193 1.68 -0.15 -22.81
CA LEU A 193 1.51 0.75 -23.95
C LEU A 193 0.05 0.86 -24.40
N GLU A 194 -0.80 -0.09 -24.03
CA GLU A 194 -2.22 -0.06 -24.37
C GLU A 194 -2.90 1.19 -23.80
N GLY A 195 -3.55 1.98 -24.67
CA GLY A 195 -4.12 3.28 -24.30
C GLY A 195 -3.18 4.49 -24.43
N SER A 196 -1.90 4.29 -24.76
CA SER A 196 -0.96 5.38 -25.05
C SER A 196 -1.23 5.99 -26.44
N THR A 197 -1.03 7.31 -26.57
CA THR A 197 -1.12 7.95 -27.89
C THR A 197 0.07 7.59 -28.78
N PRO A 198 -0.05 7.62 -30.13
CA PRO A 198 1.06 7.29 -31.03
C PRO A 198 2.35 8.09 -30.80
N GLY A 199 2.25 9.31 -30.26
CA GLY A 199 3.40 10.14 -29.90
C GLY A 199 4.09 9.74 -28.59
N GLN A 200 3.40 9.01 -27.70
CA GLN A 200 3.92 8.54 -26.41
C GLN A 200 4.56 7.15 -26.49
N ILE A 201 4.19 6.33 -27.48
CA ILE A 201 4.69 4.96 -27.61
C ILE A 201 6.22 4.96 -27.77
N ALA A 202 6.75 5.72 -28.72
CA ALA A 202 8.19 5.78 -28.98
C ALA A 202 9.03 6.22 -27.75
N PRO A 203 8.70 7.32 -27.03
CA PRO A 203 9.46 7.70 -25.84
C PRO A 203 9.32 6.68 -24.71
N ARG A 204 8.11 6.12 -24.48
CA ARG A 204 7.90 5.09 -23.45
C ARG A 204 8.71 3.81 -23.71
N THR A 205 8.76 3.34 -24.96
CA THR A 205 9.62 2.22 -25.34
C THR A 205 11.09 2.52 -25.10
N ALA A 206 11.56 3.73 -25.43
CA ALA A 206 12.96 4.12 -25.19
C ALA A 206 13.32 4.15 -23.69
N LEU A 207 12.41 4.63 -22.83
CA LEU A 207 12.62 4.61 -21.37
C LEU A 207 12.71 3.18 -20.83
N TRP A 208 11.83 2.30 -21.30
CA TRP A 208 11.83 0.88 -20.95
C TRP A 208 13.15 0.20 -21.33
N ASP A 209 13.60 0.39 -22.58
CA ASP A 209 14.84 -0.17 -23.10
C ASP A 209 16.09 0.38 -22.37
N GLN A 210 16.03 1.63 -21.89
CA GLN A 210 17.10 2.21 -21.09
C GLN A 210 17.19 1.57 -19.71
N LEU A 211 16.05 1.35 -19.03
CA LEU A 211 16.03 0.65 -17.74
C LEU A 211 16.45 -0.81 -17.86
N ALA A 212 16.08 -1.47 -18.97
CA ALA A 212 16.48 -2.84 -19.30
C ALA A 212 18.00 -3.06 -19.41
N GLN A 213 18.77 -1.99 -19.61
CA GLN A 213 20.24 -2.04 -19.70
C GLN A 213 20.93 -1.70 -18.37
N ALA A 214 20.18 -1.25 -17.36
CA ALA A 214 20.74 -0.95 -16.05
C ALA A 214 21.06 -2.24 -15.27
N PRO A 215 22.07 -2.24 -14.39
CA PRO A 215 22.32 -3.39 -13.51
C PRO A 215 21.14 -3.61 -12.56
N ASP A 216 20.91 -4.88 -12.17
CA ASP A 216 19.93 -5.31 -11.16
C ASP A 216 18.46 -4.96 -11.48
N HIS A 217 18.12 -4.84 -12.77
CA HIS A 217 16.78 -4.45 -13.22
C HIS A 217 15.73 -5.58 -13.13
N GLU A 218 16.16 -6.83 -13.02
CA GLU A 218 15.32 -8.01 -13.22
C GLU A 218 14.13 -8.05 -12.26
N ARG A 219 14.37 -7.74 -10.98
CA ARG A 219 13.32 -7.72 -9.94
C ARG A 219 12.29 -6.61 -10.18
N PHE A 220 12.76 -5.45 -10.62
CA PHE A 220 11.89 -4.33 -10.95
C PHE A 220 10.92 -4.69 -12.08
N PHE A 221 11.43 -5.25 -13.18
CA PHE A 221 10.56 -5.69 -14.28
C PHE A 221 9.66 -6.88 -13.91
N TRP A 222 10.12 -7.74 -13.00
CA TRP A 222 9.28 -8.82 -12.46
C TRP A 222 8.09 -8.27 -11.67
N LEU A 223 8.32 -7.29 -10.80
CA LEU A 223 7.23 -6.60 -10.09
C LEU A 223 6.26 -5.96 -11.07
N MET A 224 6.74 -5.24 -12.09
CA MET A 224 5.87 -4.65 -13.13
C MET A 224 5.04 -5.71 -13.85
N SER A 225 5.65 -6.82 -14.28
CA SER A 225 4.91 -7.95 -14.85
C SER A 225 3.81 -8.48 -13.91
N SER A 226 4.14 -8.56 -12.62
CA SER A 226 3.29 -9.10 -11.57
C SER A 226 2.12 -8.18 -11.19
N LEU A 227 2.28 -6.86 -11.31
CA LEU A 227 1.20 -5.89 -11.07
C LEU A 227 0.00 -6.11 -12.00
N ARG A 228 0.20 -6.71 -13.18
CA ARG A 228 -0.89 -7.07 -14.10
C ARG A 228 -1.86 -8.10 -13.54
N LEU A 229 -1.46 -8.82 -12.49
CA LEU A 229 -2.29 -9.84 -11.82
C LEU A 229 -3.08 -9.27 -10.64
N THR A 230 -2.95 -7.96 -10.37
CA THR A 230 -3.66 -7.28 -9.27
C THR A 230 -5.06 -6.86 -9.72
N SER A 231 -5.99 -6.76 -8.76
CA SER A 231 -7.34 -6.24 -9.01
C SER A 231 -7.30 -4.81 -9.55
N GLU A 232 -6.32 -4.01 -9.12
CA GLU A 232 -6.14 -2.64 -9.61
C GLU A 232 -5.87 -2.57 -11.12
N PHE A 233 -5.12 -3.53 -11.69
CA PHE A 233 -4.92 -3.58 -13.15
C PHE A 233 -6.19 -3.97 -13.90
N ASN A 234 -7.06 -4.79 -13.31
CA ASN A 234 -8.29 -5.24 -13.95
C ASN A 234 -9.37 -4.16 -13.99
N PHE A 235 -9.50 -3.38 -12.91
CA PHE A 235 -10.57 -2.40 -12.74
C PHE A 235 -10.13 -0.95 -13.04
N ASN A 236 -8.90 -0.56 -12.70
CA ASN A 236 -8.36 0.78 -12.99
C ASN A 236 -6.99 0.74 -13.67
N ARG A 237 -6.93 0.04 -14.81
CA ARG A 237 -5.72 -0.07 -15.62
C ARG A 237 -5.09 1.28 -15.98
N ALA A 238 -5.91 2.28 -16.30
CA ALA A 238 -5.41 3.57 -16.76
C ALA A 238 -4.64 4.33 -15.66
N SER A 239 -5.19 4.38 -14.44
CA SER A 239 -4.53 4.98 -13.28
C SER A 239 -3.23 4.26 -12.93
N LEU A 240 -3.27 2.92 -12.80
CA LEU A 240 -2.08 2.13 -12.50
C LEU A 240 -1.01 2.29 -13.59
N THR A 241 -1.40 2.27 -14.87
CA THR A 241 -0.46 2.48 -15.99
C THR A 241 0.23 3.84 -15.89
N GLN A 242 -0.51 4.90 -15.56
CA GLN A 242 0.08 6.23 -15.40
C GLN A 242 1.09 6.26 -14.24
N ARG A 243 0.74 5.70 -13.08
CA ARG A 243 1.63 5.63 -11.91
C ARG A 243 2.89 4.81 -12.18
N VAL A 244 2.77 3.68 -12.88
CA VAL A 244 3.91 2.88 -13.34
C VAL A 244 4.84 3.70 -14.22
N TRP A 245 4.30 4.46 -15.18
CA TRP A 245 5.11 5.32 -16.03
C TRP A 245 5.79 6.46 -15.25
N ASP A 246 5.13 7.04 -14.25
CA ASP A 246 5.73 8.05 -13.39
C ASP A 246 6.96 7.51 -12.63
N VAL A 247 6.87 6.27 -12.12
CA VAL A 247 7.99 5.59 -11.46
C VAL A 247 9.13 5.32 -12.46
N ILE A 248 8.81 4.81 -13.65
CA ILE A 248 9.80 4.56 -14.73
C ILE A 248 10.50 5.86 -15.15
N GLU A 249 9.77 6.96 -15.32
CA GLU A 249 10.33 8.26 -15.65
C GLU A 249 11.26 8.78 -14.55
N ALA A 250 10.91 8.59 -13.28
CA ALA A 250 11.77 8.97 -12.15
C ALA A 250 13.05 8.11 -12.09
N ALA A 251 12.92 6.80 -12.28
CA ALA A 251 14.05 5.86 -12.29
C ALA A 251 15.01 6.09 -13.46
N THR A 252 14.50 6.51 -14.63
CA THR A 252 15.36 6.87 -15.76
C THR A 252 16.08 8.20 -15.56
N ALA A 253 15.42 9.18 -14.92
CA ALA A 253 15.97 10.51 -14.69
C ALA A 253 17.10 10.55 -13.63
N ASN A 254 17.10 9.66 -12.63
CA ASN A 254 18.09 9.66 -11.55
C ASN A 254 18.63 8.25 -11.24
N ALA A 255 19.96 8.09 -11.32
CA ALA A 255 20.61 6.80 -11.12
C ALA A 255 20.62 6.30 -9.67
N GLU A 256 20.72 7.20 -8.70
CA GLU A 256 20.69 6.85 -7.27
C GLU A 256 19.30 6.37 -6.86
N LEU A 257 18.26 7.10 -7.27
CA LEU A 257 16.87 6.68 -7.08
C LEU A 257 16.61 5.34 -7.75
N ARG A 258 17.09 5.13 -8.99
CA ARG A 258 16.93 3.87 -9.70
C ARG A 258 17.49 2.68 -8.92
N SER A 259 18.71 2.81 -8.39
CA SER A 259 19.34 1.73 -7.60
C SER A 259 18.53 1.41 -6.34
N LEU A 260 17.97 2.42 -5.67
CA LEU A 260 17.09 2.21 -4.51
C LEU A 260 15.79 1.49 -4.91
N LEU A 261 15.12 1.95 -5.97
CA LEU A 261 13.89 1.34 -6.46
C LEU A 261 14.11 -0.13 -6.88
N PHE A 262 15.24 -0.43 -7.52
CA PHE A 262 15.55 -1.80 -7.93
C PHE A 262 15.82 -2.72 -6.75
N ALA A 263 16.50 -2.23 -5.71
CA ALA A 263 16.69 -2.97 -4.46
C ALA A 263 15.35 -3.20 -3.74
N GLU A 264 14.48 -2.19 -3.69
CA GLU A 264 13.15 -2.28 -3.07
C GLU A 264 12.19 -3.20 -3.83
N ALA A 265 12.45 -3.50 -5.11
CA ALA A 265 11.65 -4.44 -5.90
C ALA A 265 11.76 -5.90 -5.44
N GLU A 266 12.63 -6.19 -4.48
CA GLU A 266 12.78 -7.51 -3.87
C GLU A 266 11.58 -7.84 -2.98
N THR A 267 10.56 -8.44 -3.59
CA THR A 267 9.39 -8.95 -2.89
C THR A 267 9.71 -10.24 -2.14
N HIS A 268 9.30 -10.28 -0.87
CA HIS A 268 9.27 -11.48 -0.05
C HIS A 268 7.81 -11.96 -0.03
N GLY A 269 7.55 -13.18 -0.50
CA GLY A 269 6.20 -13.75 -0.57
C GLY A 269 5.45 -13.56 -1.89
N THR A 270 4.50 -14.47 -2.14
CA THR A 270 3.71 -14.56 -3.39
C THR A 270 2.38 -13.80 -3.34
N CYS A 271 2.12 -13.04 -2.28
CA CYS A 271 0.84 -12.38 -2.05
C CYS A 271 0.63 -11.19 -3.00
N ILE A 272 -0.57 -11.11 -3.60
CA ILE A 272 -0.98 -10.04 -4.53
C ILE A 272 -0.98 -8.68 -3.82
N ASP A 273 -1.46 -8.62 -2.58
CA ASP A 273 -1.50 -7.39 -1.78
C ASP A 273 -0.10 -6.91 -1.35
N GLY A 274 0.81 -7.86 -1.07
CA GLY A 274 2.22 -7.54 -0.82
C GLY A 274 2.87 -6.83 -2.01
N ARG A 275 2.54 -7.23 -3.24
CA ARG A 275 3.06 -6.59 -4.47
C ARG A 275 2.55 -5.16 -4.65
N ILE A 276 1.27 -4.91 -4.31
CA ILE A 276 0.69 -3.56 -4.32
C ILE A 276 1.40 -2.68 -3.28
N LEU A 277 1.66 -3.19 -2.08
CA LEU A 277 2.40 -2.47 -1.05
C LEU A 277 3.84 -2.14 -1.47
N THR A 278 4.56 -3.09 -2.08
CA THR A 278 5.90 -2.84 -2.61
C THR A 278 5.88 -1.74 -3.68
N PHE A 279 4.91 -1.76 -4.59
CA PHE A 279 4.79 -0.71 -5.60
C PHE A 279 4.41 0.64 -4.97
N SER A 280 3.48 0.67 -4.03
CA SER A 280 3.14 1.87 -3.26
C SER A 280 4.36 2.46 -2.54
N GLN A 281 5.23 1.62 -1.98
CA GLN A 281 6.47 2.07 -1.36
C GLN A 281 7.41 2.76 -2.37
N MET A 282 7.52 2.23 -3.59
CA MET A 282 8.27 2.88 -4.67
C MET A 282 7.67 4.25 -5.04
N GLU A 283 6.35 4.35 -5.08
CA GLU A 283 5.67 5.62 -5.35
C GLU A 283 5.95 6.66 -4.27
N VAL A 284 5.94 6.25 -2.99
CA VAL A 284 6.33 7.09 -1.86
C VAL A 284 7.78 7.57 -2.03
N ARG A 285 8.69 6.69 -2.44
CA ARG A 285 10.10 7.04 -2.68
C ARG A 285 10.27 8.04 -3.83
N VAL A 286 9.55 7.84 -4.92
CA VAL A 286 9.52 8.78 -6.06
C VAL A 286 8.94 10.12 -5.64
N PHE A 287 7.86 10.11 -4.84
CA PHE A 287 7.26 11.31 -4.29
C PHE A 287 8.24 12.09 -3.42
N GLU A 288 8.91 11.42 -2.47
CA GLU A 288 9.93 12.02 -1.61
C GLU A 288 11.06 12.65 -2.44
N HIS A 289 11.59 11.90 -3.41
CA HIS A 289 12.66 12.40 -4.28
C HIS A 289 12.23 13.66 -5.05
N ARG A 290 11.06 13.63 -5.68
CA ARG A 290 10.51 14.77 -6.44
C ARG A 290 10.24 15.96 -5.53
N ALA A 291 9.67 15.73 -4.35
CA ALA A 291 9.41 16.76 -3.36
C ALA A 291 10.72 17.45 -2.95
N LEU A 292 11.78 16.69 -2.67
CA LEU A 292 13.08 17.25 -2.27
C LEU A 292 13.78 18.02 -3.41
N HIS A 293 13.71 17.54 -4.65
CA HIS A 293 14.33 18.19 -5.82
C HIS A 293 13.53 19.38 -6.35
N GLY A 294 12.21 19.39 -6.13
CA GLY A 294 11.32 20.46 -6.58
C GLY A 294 11.37 21.73 -5.72
N ILE A 295 12.07 21.71 -4.59
CA ILE A 295 12.08 22.83 -3.64
C ILE A 295 13.01 23.96 -4.09
N PRO A 296 12.50 25.20 -4.26
CA PRO A 296 13.34 26.35 -4.62
C PRO A 296 14.39 26.67 -3.56
N LEU A 297 15.67 26.53 -3.90
CA LEU A 297 16.80 26.79 -2.99
C LEU A 297 16.92 28.26 -2.54
N GLN A 298 16.32 29.19 -3.28
CA GLN A 298 16.51 30.64 -3.10
C GLN A 298 15.54 31.25 -2.07
N ARG A 299 14.52 30.51 -1.63
CA ARG A 299 13.46 31.02 -0.71
C ARG A 299 13.38 30.11 0.53
N PRO A 300 14.10 30.45 1.62
CA PRO A 300 14.20 29.57 2.79
C PRO A 300 12.86 29.32 3.50
N ASP A 301 11.91 30.27 3.42
CA ASP A 301 10.59 30.10 4.03
C ASP A 301 9.71 29.11 3.23
N LEU A 302 9.74 29.19 1.90
CA LEU A 302 9.04 28.22 1.05
C LEU A 302 9.65 26.82 1.17
N ARG A 303 10.99 26.75 1.27
CA ARG A 303 11.71 25.50 1.49
C ARG A 303 11.33 24.87 2.83
N GLY A 304 11.36 25.64 3.92
CA GLY A 304 10.95 25.14 5.24
C GLY A 304 9.52 24.61 5.22
N ARG A 305 8.60 25.32 4.56
CA ARG A 305 7.21 24.87 4.44
C ARG A 305 7.06 23.57 3.65
N ALA A 306 7.68 23.48 2.48
CA ALA A 306 7.60 22.27 1.65
C ALA A 306 8.21 21.04 2.35
N LEU A 307 9.31 21.23 3.10
CA LEU A 307 9.90 20.16 3.91
C LEU A 307 8.99 19.74 5.06
N LEU A 308 8.30 20.68 5.73
CA LEU A 308 7.32 20.34 6.76
C LEU A 308 6.11 19.59 6.19
N ASP A 309 5.58 20.04 5.06
CA ASP A 309 4.45 19.38 4.40
C ASP A 309 4.82 17.94 3.99
N LEU A 310 6.02 17.74 3.41
CA LEU A 310 6.57 16.41 3.14
C LEU A 310 6.71 15.56 4.41
N SER A 311 7.29 16.12 5.46
CA SER A 311 7.49 15.41 6.73
C SER A 311 6.18 15.05 7.42
N TRP A 312 5.14 15.87 7.34
CA TRP A 312 3.80 15.52 7.82
C TRP A 312 3.20 14.35 7.03
N GLN A 313 3.29 14.40 5.70
CA GLN A 313 2.78 13.33 4.85
C GLN A 313 3.44 11.97 5.14
N LEU A 314 4.77 11.97 5.30
CA LEU A 314 5.54 10.76 5.63
C LEU A 314 5.28 10.28 7.07
N PHE A 315 5.19 11.21 8.03
CA PHE A 315 4.84 10.88 9.42
C PHE A 315 3.46 10.23 9.52
N ARG A 316 2.47 10.78 8.82
CA ARG A 316 1.11 10.20 8.79
C ARG A 316 1.14 8.80 8.21
N LEU A 317 1.85 8.59 7.10
CA LEU A 317 1.97 7.27 6.49
C LEU A 317 2.60 6.24 7.44
N ASP A 318 3.68 6.61 8.13
CA ASP A 318 4.33 5.76 9.13
C ASP A 318 3.40 5.40 10.30
N ARG A 319 2.64 6.38 10.81
CA ARG A 319 1.64 6.12 11.86
C ARG A 319 0.50 5.24 11.36
N VAL A 320 0.02 5.44 10.13
CA VAL A 320 -1.00 4.59 9.52
C VAL A 320 -0.53 3.13 9.47
N ASP A 321 0.71 2.89 9.04
CA ASP A 321 1.28 1.55 9.00
C ASP A 321 1.37 0.90 10.38
N GLN A 322 1.85 1.63 11.39
CA GLN A 322 1.96 1.09 12.76
C GLN A 322 0.60 0.70 13.35
N TRP A 323 -0.44 1.50 13.08
CA TRP A 323 -1.80 1.19 13.53
C TRP A 323 -2.38 -0.03 12.79
N ALA A 324 -2.10 -0.15 11.50
CA ALA A 324 -2.49 -1.32 10.72
C ALA A 324 -1.81 -2.59 11.25
N GLU A 325 -0.50 -2.54 11.49
CA GLU A 325 0.26 -3.68 12.02
C GLU A 325 -0.22 -4.08 13.41
N ALA A 326 -0.51 -3.12 14.30
CA ALA A 326 -1.08 -3.40 15.61
C ALA A 326 -2.48 -4.02 15.54
N SER A 327 -3.22 -3.79 14.45
CA SER A 327 -4.57 -4.33 14.24
C SER A 327 -4.57 -5.69 13.53
N ALA A 328 -3.44 -6.11 12.96
CA ALA A 328 -3.33 -7.30 12.11
C ALA A 328 -3.34 -8.66 12.85
N THR A 329 -3.85 -8.73 14.09
CA THR A 329 -3.84 -9.98 14.87
C THR A 329 -4.73 -11.05 14.25
N GLY A 330 -4.13 -12.06 13.62
CA GLY A 330 -4.83 -13.18 12.98
C GLY A 330 -5.34 -12.90 11.56
N LEU A 331 -4.98 -11.77 10.96
CA LEU A 331 -5.31 -11.37 9.59
C LEU A 331 -4.06 -11.34 8.70
N ASP A 332 -4.23 -11.29 7.38
CA ASP A 332 -3.12 -11.01 6.47
C ASP A 332 -2.61 -9.58 6.70
N ARG A 333 -1.34 -9.46 7.08
CA ARG A 333 -0.69 -8.17 7.36
C ARG A 333 -0.69 -7.24 6.14
N ALA A 334 -0.57 -7.79 4.93
CA ALA A 334 -0.55 -6.99 3.71
C ALA A 334 -1.94 -6.40 3.42
N GLU A 335 -2.98 -7.21 3.56
CA GLU A 335 -4.38 -6.80 3.42
C GLU A 335 -4.74 -5.72 4.45
N GLU A 336 -4.36 -5.92 5.72
CA GLU A 336 -4.61 -4.97 6.80
C GLU A 336 -3.95 -3.61 6.53
N ARG A 337 -2.69 -3.61 6.09
CA ARG A 337 -1.96 -2.37 5.77
C ARG A 337 -2.59 -1.62 4.60
N LEU A 338 -2.95 -2.32 3.52
CA LEU A 338 -3.65 -1.69 2.39
C LEU A 338 -4.98 -1.08 2.82
N ARG A 339 -5.73 -1.79 3.67
CA ARG A 339 -7.03 -1.33 4.16
C ARG A 339 -6.94 0.03 4.88
N TYR A 340 -5.92 0.19 5.72
CA TYR A 340 -5.67 1.43 6.43
C TYR A 340 -5.14 2.53 5.52
N ARG A 341 -4.14 2.20 4.69
CA ARG A 341 -3.52 3.13 3.74
C ARG A 341 -4.55 3.74 2.79
N ILE A 342 -5.33 2.91 2.09
CA ILE A 342 -6.36 3.38 1.13
C ILE A 342 -7.44 4.21 1.84
N GLY A 343 -7.93 3.74 3.00
CA GLY A 343 -8.98 4.43 3.75
C GLY A 343 -8.56 5.79 4.32
N LEU A 344 -7.27 5.96 4.60
CA LEU A 344 -6.70 7.19 5.17
C LEU A 344 -5.97 8.07 4.16
N THR A 345 -5.94 7.73 2.87
CA THR A 345 -5.26 8.54 1.85
C THR A 345 -5.78 9.99 1.82
N ARG A 346 -7.10 10.17 1.88
CA ARG A 346 -7.77 11.48 1.71
C ARG A 346 -8.45 11.98 2.98
N GLY A 347 -9.02 13.18 2.94
CA GLY A 347 -9.91 13.72 3.97
C GLY A 347 -9.22 14.17 5.26
N TRP A 348 -7.94 14.55 5.17
CA TRP A 348 -7.22 15.21 6.25
C TRP A 348 -7.64 16.70 6.36
N PRO A 349 -7.70 17.29 7.57
CA PRO A 349 -8.20 18.66 7.77
C PRO A 349 -7.41 19.74 7.02
N ASP A 350 -6.13 19.50 6.75
CA ASP A 350 -5.23 20.40 6.03
C ASP A 350 -5.15 20.13 4.52
N GLY A 351 -5.84 19.10 4.04
CA GLY A 351 -5.83 18.68 2.64
C GLY A 351 -4.55 17.97 2.18
N LEU A 352 -3.62 17.65 3.08
CA LEU A 352 -2.42 16.88 2.72
C LEU A 352 -2.77 15.39 2.67
N GLU A 353 -2.70 14.81 1.47
CA GLU A 353 -2.97 13.39 1.24
C GLU A 353 -1.75 12.52 1.56
N LEU A 354 -1.99 11.25 1.87
CA LEU A 354 -0.91 10.28 1.99
C LEU A 354 -0.24 10.06 0.63
N PRO A 355 1.11 10.10 0.54
CA PRO A 355 1.81 10.07 -0.73
C PRO A 355 1.82 8.65 -1.30
N GLY A 356 1.67 8.49 -2.62
CA GLY A 356 1.91 7.20 -3.31
C GLY A 356 1.03 6.05 -2.84
N GLN A 357 -0.23 6.30 -2.48
CA GLN A 357 -1.15 5.25 -2.05
C GLN A 357 -1.95 4.69 -3.22
N PRO A 358 -2.17 3.36 -3.25
CA PRO A 358 -3.01 2.73 -4.27
C PRO A 358 -4.47 3.16 -4.09
N GLU A 359 -5.26 3.00 -5.15
CA GLU A 359 -6.71 3.27 -5.08
C GLU A 359 -7.51 2.01 -4.76
N TYR A 360 -6.96 0.82 -5.06
CA TYR A 360 -7.64 -0.46 -4.92
C TYR A 360 -6.77 -1.50 -4.20
N MET A 361 -7.43 -2.47 -3.58
CA MET A 361 -6.81 -3.68 -3.03
C MET A 361 -7.60 -4.92 -3.45
N ALA A 362 -6.96 -6.09 -3.43
CA ALA A 362 -7.58 -7.31 -3.94
C ALA A 362 -8.58 -7.92 -2.95
N PHE A 363 -8.32 -7.77 -1.65
CA PHE A 363 -9.16 -8.29 -0.58
C PHE A 363 -9.41 -7.22 0.51
N GLY A 364 -10.60 -7.23 1.11
CA GLY A 364 -11.00 -6.34 2.21
C GLY A 364 -11.66 -5.03 1.77
N ARG A 365 -12.18 -4.22 2.70
CA ARG A 365 -12.76 -2.88 2.43
C ARG A 365 -11.97 -1.79 3.15
N PRO A 366 -11.62 -0.65 2.52
CA PRO A 366 -10.93 0.45 3.19
C PRO A 366 -11.60 0.87 4.50
N ILE A 367 -10.83 1.38 5.46
CA ILE A 367 -11.42 1.92 6.69
C ILE A 367 -12.24 3.19 6.41
N GLU A 368 -13.45 3.25 6.94
CA GLU A 368 -14.42 4.29 6.66
C GLU A 368 -15.17 4.76 7.91
N GLY A 369 -15.97 5.82 7.76
CA GLY A 369 -16.86 6.33 8.80
C GLY A 369 -16.16 6.73 10.10
N ALA A 370 -16.71 6.26 11.22
CA ALA A 370 -16.25 6.65 12.56
C ALA A 370 -14.82 6.15 12.86
N GLN A 371 -14.44 4.97 12.36
CA GLN A 371 -13.11 4.41 12.58
C GLN A 371 -12.04 5.28 11.90
N ARG A 372 -12.26 5.68 10.65
CA ARG A 372 -11.39 6.61 9.92
C ARG A 372 -11.25 7.94 10.66
N ALA A 373 -12.38 8.55 11.05
CA ALA A 373 -12.38 9.83 11.75
C ALA A 373 -11.62 9.76 13.09
N GLN A 374 -11.75 8.65 13.82
CA GLN A 374 -11.04 8.43 15.07
C GLN A 374 -9.52 8.32 14.85
N ILE A 375 -9.08 7.55 13.86
CA ILE A 375 -7.66 7.36 13.58
C ILE A 375 -7.03 8.67 13.10
N GLN A 376 -7.71 9.41 12.21
CA GLN A 376 -7.25 10.73 11.78
C GLN A 376 -7.10 11.69 12.96
N ALA A 377 -8.08 11.75 13.86
CA ALA A 377 -8.02 12.58 15.05
C ALA A 377 -6.85 12.20 15.98
N ASN A 378 -6.59 10.90 16.14
CA ASN A 378 -5.46 10.41 16.93
C ASN A 378 -4.12 10.82 16.30
N ILE A 379 -3.94 10.62 14.99
CA ILE A 379 -2.71 10.98 14.29
C ILE A 379 -2.49 12.51 14.33
N SER A 380 -3.53 13.30 14.10
CA SER A 380 -3.44 14.77 14.22
C SER A 380 -3.13 15.24 15.65
N ALA A 381 -3.51 14.48 16.68
CA ALA A 381 -3.09 14.78 18.05
C ALA A 381 -1.58 14.55 18.23
N LEU A 382 -1.02 13.47 17.68
CA LEU A 382 0.42 13.17 17.70
C LEU A 382 1.26 14.19 16.91
N GLU A 383 0.69 14.83 15.89
CA GLU A 383 1.38 15.91 15.17
C GLU A 383 1.68 17.14 16.03
N SER A 384 0.93 17.30 17.13
CA SER A 384 1.08 18.41 18.08
C SER A 384 1.99 18.08 19.27
N THR A 385 2.44 16.82 19.39
CA THR A 385 3.31 16.37 20.48
C THR A 385 4.78 16.44 20.10
N ASP A 386 5.64 16.09 21.05
CA ASP A 386 7.08 15.99 20.82
C ASP A 386 7.47 14.83 19.90
N GLU A 387 6.60 13.84 19.72
CA GLU A 387 6.85 12.68 18.86
C GLU A 387 7.04 13.10 17.40
N PHE A 388 6.28 14.10 16.92
CA PHE A 388 6.50 14.64 15.59
C PHE A 388 7.83 15.39 15.48
N VAL A 389 8.23 16.12 16.53
CA VAL A 389 9.50 16.86 16.54
C VAL A 389 10.69 15.89 16.55
N GLU A 390 10.60 14.81 17.32
CA GLU A 390 11.58 13.72 17.32
C GLU A 390 11.69 13.05 15.95
N TYR A 391 10.55 12.76 15.32
CA TYR A 391 10.52 12.25 13.95
C TYR A 391 11.20 13.23 12.98
N LEU A 392 10.93 14.52 13.13
CA LEU A 392 11.44 15.56 12.23
C LEU A 392 12.97 15.73 12.33
N ILE A 393 13.56 15.61 13.53
CA ILE A 393 15.02 15.67 13.69
C ILE A 393 15.74 14.38 13.27
N ALA A 394 15.01 13.27 13.09
CA ALA A 394 15.53 12.06 12.49
C ALA A 394 15.63 12.16 10.95
N GLN A 395 14.98 13.16 10.33
CA GLN A 395 15.00 13.37 8.89
C GLN A 395 16.21 14.21 8.43
N ASP A 396 17.06 13.64 7.59
CA ASP A 396 18.30 14.28 7.11
C ASP A 396 18.06 15.61 6.39
N HIS A 397 16.99 15.71 5.57
CA HIS A 397 16.65 16.94 4.84
C HIS A 397 16.27 18.08 5.78
N TRP A 398 15.59 17.78 6.88
CA TRP A 398 15.20 18.77 7.88
C TRP A 398 16.39 19.24 8.69
N VAL A 399 17.23 18.32 9.17
CA VAL A 399 18.47 18.68 9.88
C VAL A 399 19.37 19.54 8.99
N ARG A 400 19.51 19.20 7.70
CA ARG A 400 20.25 20.01 6.73
C ARG A 400 19.66 21.41 6.61
N TYR A 401 18.35 21.54 6.52
CA TYR A 401 17.67 22.84 6.48
C TYR A 401 17.93 23.68 7.73
N LEU A 402 17.86 23.08 8.92
CA LEU A 402 18.15 23.78 10.18
C LEU A 402 19.62 24.21 10.27
N ASN A 403 20.56 23.37 9.81
CA ASN A 403 21.99 23.72 9.75
C ASN A 403 22.24 24.94 8.86
N GLU A 404 21.57 25.01 7.70
CA GLU A 404 21.70 26.14 6.78
C GLU A 404 21.03 27.41 7.31
N ARG A 405 19.93 27.28 8.05
CA ARG A 405 19.14 28.42 8.55
C ARG A 405 19.67 29.01 9.86
N TYR A 406 20.18 28.17 10.75
CA TYR A 406 20.64 28.54 12.09
C TYR A 406 22.09 28.11 12.36
N PRO A 407 23.06 28.47 11.49
CA PRO A 407 24.44 28.03 11.63
C PRO A 407 25.04 28.50 12.96
N GLU A 408 24.83 29.78 13.33
CA GLU A 408 25.39 30.36 14.56
C GLU A 408 24.97 29.62 15.83
N GLN A 409 23.72 29.16 15.91
CA GLN A 409 23.21 28.47 17.10
C GLN A 409 23.78 27.05 17.27
N LEU A 410 24.08 26.39 16.15
CA LEU A 410 24.63 25.03 16.15
C LEU A 410 26.16 25.06 16.24
N ASP A 411 26.80 26.06 15.64
CA ASP A 411 28.24 26.29 15.75
C ASP A 411 28.65 26.65 17.17
N ALA A 412 27.84 27.45 17.89
CA ALA A 412 28.07 27.73 19.31
C ALA A 412 28.09 26.44 20.15
N LEU A 413 27.16 25.51 19.88
CA LEU A 413 27.12 24.20 20.55
C LEU A 413 28.36 23.36 20.20
N ASN A 414 28.75 23.34 18.92
CA ASN A 414 29.94 22.63 18.48
C ASN A 414 31.22 23.18 19.15
N GLN A 415 31.33 24.50 19.28
CA GLN A 415 32.46 25.16 19.96
C GLN A 415 32.50 24.84 21.46
N GLU A 416 31.36 24.84 22.14
CA GLU A 416 31.28 24.45 23.56
C GLU A 416 31.80 23.03 23.78
N PHE A 417 31.35 22.07 22.97
CA PHE A 417 31.81 20.68 23.09
C PHE A 417 33.25 20.48 22.62
N ALA A 418 33.75 21.28 21.68
CA ALA A 418 35.17 21.28 21.31
C ALA A 418 36.05 21.70 22.50
N GLN A 419 35.67 22.75 23.22
CA GLN A 419 36.39 23.20 24.42
C GLN A 419 36.35 22.15 25.54
N ARG A 420 35.21 21.50 25.76
CA ARG A 420 35.10 20.40 26.74
C ARG A 420 35.94 19.18 26.35
N TYR A 421 36.04 18.90 25.06
CA TYR A 421 36.90 17.84 24.55
C TYR A 421 38.39 18.14 24.78
N GLU A 422 38.83 19.37 24.46
CA GLU A 422 40.21 19.82 24.73
C GLU A 422 40.54 19.75 26.23
N ALA A 423 39.65 20.23 27.10
CA ALA A 423 39.82 20.13 28.54
C ALA A 423 39.92 18.68 29.04
N LEU A 424 39.13 17.77 28.46
CA LEU A 424 39.20 16.33 28.78
C LEU A 424 40.53 15.71 28.32
N GLU A 425 41.04 16.12 27.15
CA GLU A 425 42.36 15.67 26.68
C GLU A 425 43.49 16.15 27.59
N ASP A 426 43.43 17.39 28.06
CA ASP A 426 44.39 17.98 28.99
C ASP A 426 44.35 17.29 30.36
N ASP A 427 43.15 17.06 30.92
CA ASP A 427 42.95 16.37 32.21
C ASP A 427 43.45 14.91 32.19
N HIS A 428 43.44 14.29 31.02
CA HIS A 428 43.92 12.92 30.79
C HIS A 428 45.23 12.86 30.00
N ALA A 429 46.08 13.89 30.06
CA ALA A 429 47.35 13.94 29.32
C ALA A 429 48.32 12.79 29.69
N GLU A 430 48.31 12.32 30.95
CA GLU A 430 49.19 11.25 31.44
C GLU A 430 48.56 9.83 31.35
N ARG A 431 47.92 9.51 30.23
CA ARG A 431 47.20 8.25 29.98
C ARG A 431 48.11 7.04 29.68
N GLY A 432 49.14 6.83 30.50
CA GLY A 432 50.18 5.80 30.30
C GLY A 432 49.83 4.39 30.80
N ASP A 433 48.84 4.24 31.68
CA ASP A 433 48.45 2.96 32.28
C ASP A 433 47.02 2.52 31.89
N ALA A 434 46.77 1.20 31.96
CA ALA A 434 45.50 0.60 31.55
C ALA A 434 44.28 1.03 32.40
N GLN A 435 44.47 1.62 33.58
CA GLN A 435 43.38 2.14 34.39
C GLN A 435 43.03 3.58 34.00
N SER A 436 44.03 4.43 33.75
CA SER A 436 43.78 5.80 33.25
C SER A 436 43.24 5.83 31.83
N LEU A 437 43.66 4.90 30.96
CA LEU A 437 43.08 4.75 29.62
C LEU A 437 41.58 4.44 29.68
N ARG A 438 41.16 3.50 30.54
CA ARG A 438 39.74 3.16 30.73
C ARG A 438 38.91 4.33 31.26
N ARG A 439 39.44 5.11 32.20
CA ARG A 439 38.76 6.32 32.71
C ARG A 439 38.59 7.37 31.62
N TYR A 440 39.60 7.55 30.78
CA TYR A 440 39.51 8.45 29.63
C TYR A 440 38.46 7.98 28.61
N GLU A 441 38.43 6.69 28.28
CA GLU A 441 37.43 6.10 27.37
C GLU A 441 36.00 6.25 27.92
N GLU A 442 35.79 5.98 29.21
CA GLU A 442 34.50 6.19 29.89
C GLU A 442 34.07 7.66 29.84
N ALA A 443 34.97 8.59 30.17
CA ALA A 443 34.69 10.02 30.13
C ALA A 443 34.43 10.53 28.71
N LEU A 444 35.15 10.00 27.73
CA LEU A 444 34.94 10.32 26.31
C LEU A 444 33.58 9.82 25.83
N ASN A 445 33.19 8.59 26.17
CA ASN A 445 31.88 8.04 25.84
C ASN A 445 30.76 8.88 26.48
N GLN A 446 30.91 9.26 27.75
CA GLN A 446 29.96 10.12 28.43
C GLN A 446 29.81 11.48 27.74
N LEU A 447 30.93 12.12 27.37
CA LEU A 447 30.94 13.39 26.65
C LEU A 447 30.27 13.28 25.26
N GLN A 448 30.46 12.15 24.57
CA GLN A 448 29.80 11.88 23.28
C GLN A 448 28.28 11.74 23.43
N ILE A 449 27.82 11.03 24.47
CA ILE A 449 26.39 10.92 24.79
C ILE A 449 25.81 12.30 25.10
N GLU A 450 26.46 13.07 25.97
CA GLU A 450 26.03 14.43 26.32
C GLU A 450 25.96 15.34 25.09
N ARG A 451 26.94 15.26 24.20
CA ARG A 451 26.95 16.00 22.93
C ARG A 451 25.76 15.61 22.06
N ALA A 452 25.49 14.31 21.91
CA ALA A 452 24.37 13.82 21.11
C ALA A 452 23.03 14.29 21.68
N THR A 453 22.84 14.18 23.00
CA THR A 453 21.63 14.64 23.70
C THR A 453 21.45 16.15 23.57
N ALA A 454 22.50 16.94 23.82
CA ALA A 454 22.44 18.40 23.72
C ALA A 454 22.15 18.85 22.28
N ARG A 455 22.74 18.18 21.28
CA ARG A 455 22.45 18.43 19.86
C ARG A 455 20.99 18.15 19.53
N ASN A 456 20.45 17.01 19.96
CA ASN A 456 19.06 16.66 19.70
C ASN A 456 18.10 17.64 20.37
N LEU A 457 18.32 17.98 21.65
CA LEU A 457 17.52 18.99 22.35
C LEU A 457 17.57 20.35 21.64
N LYS A 458 18.74 20.76 21.13
CA LYS A 458 18.88 22.00 20.37
C LYS A 458 18.13 21.95 19.05
N LEU A 459 18.22 20.85 18.31
CA LEU A 459 17.48 20.64 17.06
C LEU A 459 15.96 20.61 17.30
N MET A 460 15.48 19.98 18.38
CA MET A 460 14.07 20.01 18.75
C MET A 460 13.59 21.43 19.07
N GLN A 461 14.39 22.20 19.83
CA GLN A 461 14.07 23.60 20.13
C GLN A 461 13.96 24.44 18.86
N LEU A 462 14.94 24.32 17.95
CA LEU A 462 14.95 25.01 16.67
C LEU A 462 13.76 24.60 15.78
N SER A 463 13.44 23.31 15.76
CA SER A 463 12.31 22.77 15.01
C SER A 463 10.98 23.36 15.48
N ARG A 464 10.72 23.39 16.80
CA ARG A 464 9.50 23.99 17.37
C ARG A 464 9.38 25.48 17.02
N MET A 465 10.48 26.22 17.14
CA MET A 465 10.51 27.64 16.79
C MET A 465 10.20 27.86 15.30
N GLU A 466 10.77 27.03 14.43
CA GLU A 466 10.57 27.13 12.99
C GLU A 466 9.14 26.74 12.57
N MET A 467 8.56 25.70 13.18
CA MET A 467 7.16 25.33 12.97
C MET A 467 6.20 26.46 13.35
N GLN A 468 6.40 27.10 14.52
CA GLN A 468 5.61 28.26 14.95
C GLN A 468 5.77 29.44 13.98
N ARG A 469 7.00 29.70 13.54
CA ARG A 469 7.30 30.76 12.57
C ARG A 469 6.57 30.51 11.25
N LEU A 470 6.68 29.31 10.68
CA LEU A 470 6.05 28.97 9.41
C LEU A 470 4.51 28.92 9.51
N ALA A 471 3.95 28.57 10.67
CA ALA A 471 2.51 28.68 10.92
C ALA A 471 2.02 30.14 10.91
N SER A 472 2.86 31.10 11.33
CA SER A 472 2.52 32.53 11.37
C SER A 472 2.54 33.24 10.01
N ILE A 473 3.12 32.62 8.98
CA ILE A 473 3.28 33.19 7.63
C ILE A 473 2.06 32.85 6.72
N ARG A 474 1.01 32.25 7.29
CA ARG A 474 -0.23 31.85 6.59
C ARG A 474 -1.14 33.03 6.24
#